data_AF-A0A067LDH8-F1
#
_entry.id   AF-A0A067LDH8-F1
#
_cell.length_a   1.000
_cell.length_b   1.000
_cell.length_c   1.000
_cell.angle_alpha   90.00
_cell.angle_beta   90.00
_cell.angle_gamma   90.00
#
_symmetry.space_group_name_H-M   'P 1'
#
loop_
_entity.id
_entity.type
_entity.pdbx_description
1 polymer ?
#
loop_
_entity_poly.entity_id
_entity_poly.type
_entity_poly.pdbx_seq_one_letter_code
_entity_poly.pdbx_strand_id
1 'polypeptide(L)' 'MTDFDEQLIKSPEPSFKQLVEGTQFMVSMVQTGSGTEWSQKISEFEDFLGIGDEASRMV' A
#
# COMPACT_ATOMS: atom_id res chain seq x y z
N MET A 1 18.14 -17.71 27.10
CA MET A 1 17.17 -17.86 26.00
C MET A 1 16.33 -16.60 26.06
N THR A 2 16.68 -15.59 25.27
CA THR A 2 15.93 -14.33 25.28
C THR A 2 14.61 -14.61 24.58
N ASP A 3 13.49 -14.44 25.29
CA ASP A 3 12.15 -14.41 24.70
C ASP A 3 12.06 -13.19 23.77
N PHE A 4 12.65 -13.32 22.58
CA PHE A 4 12.30 -12.51 21.41
C PHE A 4 10.95 -13.03 20.90
N ASP A 5 9.90 -12.98 21.73
CA ASP A 5 8.57 -12.76 21.18
C ASP A 5 8.69 -11.39 20.50
N GLU A 6 9.09 -11.43 19.23
CA GLU A 6 9.04 -10.31 18.32
C GLU A 6 7.70 -9.64 18.59
N GLN A 7 7.74 -8.39 19.02
CA GLN A 7 6.55 -7.55 19.10
C GLN A 7 6.11 -7.29 17.65
N LEU A 8 5.66 -8.34 16.97
CA LEU A 8 5.06 -8.31 15.67
C LEU A 8 3.80 -7.48 15.86
N ILE A 9 3.83 -6.28 15.30
CA ILE A 9 2.64 -5.45 15.18
C ILE A 9 1.67 -6.29 14.36
N LYS A 10 0.69 -6.91 15.03
CA LYS A 10 -0.37 -7.67 14.36
C LYS A 10 -1.18 -6.66 13.56
N SER A 11 -1.04 -6.72 12.23
CA SER A 11 -1.94 -5.98 11.35
C SER A 11 -3.36 -6.51 11.54
N PRO A 12 -4.38 -5.64 11.52
CA PRO A 12 -5.76 -6.09 11.47
C PRO A 12 -5.97 -6.98 10.23
N GLU A 13 -6.85 -7.97 10.35
CA GLU A 13 -7.20 -8.84 9.23
C GLU A 13 -7.93 -8.01 8.16
N PRO A 14 -7.48 -8.03 6.89
CA PRO A 14 -8.10 -7.24 5.84
C PRO A 14 -9.46 -7.80 5.46
N SER A 15 -10.40 -6.92 5.12
CA SER A 15 -11.68 -7.34 4.55
C SER A 15 -11.51 -7.91 3.14
N PHE A 16 -12.45 -8.75 2.70
CA PHE A 16 -12.46 -9.27 1.33
C PHE A 16 -12.45 -8.17 0.27
N LYS A 17 -13.17 -7.06 0.51
CA LYS A 17 -13.17 -5.89 -0.38
C LYS A 17 -11.77 -5.28 -0.52
N GLN A 18 -11.06 -5.08 0.60
CA GLN A 18 -9.69 -4.56 0.59
C GLN A 18 -8.72 -5.50 -0.14
N LEU A 19 -8.88 -6.82 0.01
CA LEU A 19 -8.08 -7.80 -0.71
C LEU A 19 -8.30 -7.72 -2.24
N VAL A 20 -9.56 -7.60 -2.68
CA VAL A 20 -9.91 -7.47 -4.10
C VAL A 20 -9.37 -6.16 -4.69
N GLU A 21 -9.59 -5.03 -4.01
CA GLU A 21 -9.11 -3.72 -4.43
C GLU A 21 -7.57 -3.69 -4.51
N GLY A 22 -6.88 -4.18 -3.48
CA GLY A 22 -5.43 -4.27 -3.47
C GLY A 22 -4.87 -5.18 -4.57
N THR A 23 -5.56 -6.28 -4.88
CA THR A 23 -5.15 -7.18 -5.98
C THR A 23 -5.32 -6.52 -7.34
N GLN A 24 -6.44 -5.86 -7.59
CA GLN A 24 -6.67 -5.11 -8.84
C GLN A 24 -5.63 -3.99 -9.02
N PHE A 25 -5.30 -3.31 -7.92
CA PHE A 25 -4.24 -2.32 -7.90
C PHE A 25 -2.89 -2.92 -8.31
N MET A 26 -2.46 -4.02 -7.70
CA MET A 26 -1.19 -4.67 -8.05
C MET A 26 -1.15 -5.16 -9.51
N VAL A 27 -2.24 -5.75 -10.01
CA VAL A 27 -2.32 -6.17 -11.43
C VAL A 27 -2.17 -4.97 -12.36
N SER A 28 -2.81 -3.86 -12.02
CA SER A 28 -2.71 -2.62 -12.79
C SER A 28 -1.30 -2.05 -12.81
N MET A 29 -0.52 -2.22 -11.73
CA MET A 29 0.89 -1.80 -11.68
C MET A 29 1.77 -2.64 -12.61
N VAL A 30 1.56 -3.96 -12.64
CA VAL A 30 2.39 -4.88 -13.46
C VAL A 30 2.10 -4.73 -14.96
N GLN A 31 0.89 -4.31 -15.33
CA GLN A 31 0.48 -4.13 -16.72
C GLN A 31 0.88 -2.78 -17.32
N THR A 32 1.24 -1.80 -16.49
CA THR A 32 1.62 -0.47 -16.95
C THR A 32 2.99 -0.49 -17.64
N GLY A 33 2.98 -0.38 -18.96
CA GLY A 33 4.16 -0.58 -19.83
C GLY A 33 5.09 0.61 -20.02
N SER A 34 4.90 1.74 -19.32
CA SER A 34 5.77 2.92 -19.47
C SER A 34 5.83 3.84 -18.23
N GLY A 35 6.97 4.50 -18.05
CA GLY A 35 7.31 5.24 -16.82
C GLY A 35 6.43 6.46 -16.48
N THR A 36 5.65 7.00 -17.43
CA THR A 36 4.75 8.14 -17.16
C THR A 36 3.46 7.70 -16.47
N GLU A 37 2.90 6.56 -16.89
CA GLU A 37 1.76 5.93 -16.22
C GLU A 37 2.16 5.36 -14.85
N TRP A 38 3.43 4.97 -14.70
CA TRP A 38 3.97 4.51 -13.42
C TRP A 38 3.95 5.60 -12.34
N SER A 39 4.43 6.81 -12.65
CA SER A 39 4.41 7.92 -11.69
C SER A 39 3.00 8.28 -11.22
N GLN A 40 2.02 8.24 -12.13
CA GLN A 40 0.63 8.49 -11.78
C GLN A 40 0.05 7.37 -10.90
N LYS A 41 0.36 6.11 -11.19
CA LYS A 41 -0.06 5.01 -10.33
C LYS A 41 0.63 4.98 -8.97
N ILE A 42 1.88 5.41 -8.86
CA ILE A 42 2.54 5.54 -7.57
C ILE A 42 1.80 6.56 -6.69
N SER A 43 1.34 7.67 -7.26
CA SER A 43 0.49 8.62 -6.54
C SER A 43 -0.84 7.97 -6.07
N GLU A 44 -1.50 7.18 -6.92
CA GLU A 44 -2.72 6.44 -6.52
C GLU A 44 -2.44 5.40 -5.44
N PHE A 45 -1.24 4.80 -5.43
CA PHE A 45 -0.82 3.84 -4.40
C PHE A 45 -0.62 4.52 -3.05
N GLU A 46 0.04 5.68 -3.05
CA GLU A 46 0.27 6.48 -1.85
C GLU A 46 -1.05 6.94 -1.22
N ASP A 47 -2.03 7.32 -2.06
CA ASP A 47 -3.39 7.64 -1.61
C ASP A 47 -4.12 6.40 -1.06
N PHE A 48 -4.01 5.24 -1.72
CA PHE A 48 -4.59 3.98 -1.24
C PHE A 48 -4.04 3.55 0.13
N LEU A 49 -2.75 3.75 0.35
CA LEU A 49 -2.08 3.50 1.63
C LEU A 49 -2.36 4.58 2.68
N GLY A 50 -3.03 5.68 2.30
CA GLY A 50 -3.30 6.82 3.19
C GLY A 50 -2.06 7.62 3.56
N ILE A 51 -0.94 7.44 2.84
CA ILE A 51 0.33 8.11 3.08
C ILE A 51 0.49 9.39 2.26
N GLY A 52 -0.24 9.54 1.15
CA GLY A 52 -0.20 10.74 0.29
C GLY A 52 -0.61 12.02 1.04
N ASP A 53 -1.67 11.95 1.84
CA ASP A 53 -2.22 13.09 2.60
C ASP A 53 -1.54 13.27 3.98
N GLU A 54 -1.17 12.17 4.65
CA GLU A 54 -0.54 12.20 5.98
C GLU A 54 0.90 12.77 5.92
N ALA A 55 1.66 12.47 4.86
CA ALA A 55 2.99 13.03 4.64
C ALA A 55 2.95 14.55 4.38
N SER A 56 1.90 15.04 3.71
CA SER A 56 1.73 16.47 3.42
C SER A 56 1.29 17.30 4.63
N ARG A 57 0.77 16.65 5.69
CA ARG A 57 0.36 17.30 6.96
C ARG A 57 1.50 17.50 7.96
N MET A 58 2.68 16.93 7.70
CA MET A 58 3.86 17.02 8.58
C MET A 58 4.77 18.24 8.30
N VAL A 59 4.23 19.32 7.71
CA VAL A 59 4.96 20.58 7.42
C VAL A 59 4.45 21.73 8.27
#